data_AF-A0A9X7N259-F1
#
_entry.id   AF-A0A9X7N259-F1
#
_cell.length_a   1.000
_cell.length_b   1.000
_cell.length_c   1.000
_cell.angle_alpha   90.00
_cell.angle_beta   90.00
_cell.angle_gamma   90.00
#
_symmetry.space_group_name_H-M   'P 1'
#
loop_
_entity.id
_entity.type
_entity.pdbx_description
1 polymer ?
#
loop_
_entity_poly.entity_id
_entity_poly.type
_entity_poly.pdbx_seq_one_letter_code
_entity_poly.pdbx_strand_id
1 'polypeptide(L)'
;MSLVVPFSTLSELPPTQRWSDALRASSLLALSVPREYGGRGAGWDEVLQTLRDLSERDGTLARLFALHHLQLASVLLLGSAEQRERLLPLSVEREWLWGEAVDHQESRLLAREHRRGGFLLQGGRHDCFGAEAVDWLLISARHAPSEGLLIAALPADRSGLDRFEPSGGGLLHCHEVRLHPEDILLPPGLPWTPRAQLRGSLSALLQANIALGLAVQAFENLPARAAAGGLQRLLALGLRLSEQSAVAFESAQAAGNGLSFSRSAALATLVAETAAVAQHAVQVGLRQEGTRARVLAGAT
;
A
#
# COMPACT_ATOMS: atom_id res chain seq x y z
N MET A 1 -29.95 2.05 -4.93
CA MET A 1 -30.01 3.52 -4.83
C MET A 1 -28.59 4.00 -4.57
N SER A 2 -27.85 4.35 -5.63
CA SER A 2 -26.52 4.96 -5.48
C SER A 2 -26.71 6.38 -4.93
N LEU A 3 -26.30 6.59 -3.68
CA LEU A 3 -26.18 7.91 -3.10
C LEU A 3 -24.97 8.58 -3.76
N VAL A 4 -25.23 9.35 -4.82
CA VAL A 4 -24.27 10.32 -5.34
C VAL A 4 -24.17 11.40 -4.27
N VAL A 5 -23.13 11.32 -3.44
CA VAL A 5 -22.82 12.33 -2.44
C VAL A 5 -22.36 13.59 -3.18
N PRO A 6 -23.07 14.73 -3.07
CA PRO A 6 -22.71 15.95 -3.81
C PRO A 6 -21.33 16.47 -3.39
N PHE A 7 -20.57 17.01 -4.35
CA PHE A 7 -19.18 17.46 -4.15
C PHE A 7 -19.01 18.49 -3.00
N SER A 8 -20.08 19.22 -2.65
CA SER A 8 -20.10 20.19 -1.55
C SER A 8 -20.02 19.55 -0.16
N THR A 9 -20.54 18.33 0.04
CA THR A 9 -20.49 17.63 1.34
C THR A 9 -19.18 16.88 1.57
N LEU A 10 -18.37 16.68 0.52
CA LEU A 10 -17.06 16.03 0.60
C LEU A 10 -15.99 16.91 1.26
N SER A 11 -16.15 18.24 1.26
CA SER A 11 -15.18 19.17 1.84
C SER A 11 -15.15 19.16 3.37
N GLU A 12 -16.18 18.64 4.04
CA GLU A 12 -16.28 18.62 5.50
C GLU A 12 -15.78 17.31 6.13
N LEU A 13 -15.55 16.28 5.33
CA LEU A 13 -15.06 14.97 5.78
C LEU A 13 -13.53 14.98 5.99
N PRO A 14 -13.00 14.14 6.89
CA PRO A 14 -11.58 13.85 6.93
C PRO A 14 -11.07 13.44 5.54
N PRO A 15 -9.84 13.86 5.14
CA PRO A 15 -9.31 13.56 3.80
C PRO A 15 -9.36 12.08 3.44
N THR A 16 -9.11 11.19 4.41
CA THR A 16 -9.15 9.73 4.25
C THR A 16 -10.55 9.23 3.89
N GLN A 17 -11.59 9.70 4.60
CA GLN A 17 -12.98 9.34 4.30
C GLN A 17 -13.41 9.85 2.92
N ARG A 18 -13.15 11.13 2.63
CA ARG A 18 -13.45 11.74 1.33
C ARG A 18 -12.84 10.95 0.18
N TRP A 19 -11.55 10.62 0.29
CA TRP A 19 -10.82 9.93 -0.76
C TRP A 19 -11.20 8.45 -0.87
N SER A 20 -11.56 7.82 0.24
CA SER A 20 -12.12 6.47 0.26
C SER A 20 -13.40 6.39 -0.57
N ASP A 21 -14.34 7.32 -0.38
CA ASP A 21 -15.60 7.37 -1.13
C ASP A 21 -15.35 7.63 -2.64
N ALA A 22 -14.41 8.53 -2.96
CA ALA A 22 -14.04 8.81 -4.34
C ALA A 22 -13.42 7.57 -5.03
N LEU A 23 -12.57 6.82 -4.31
CA LEU A 23 -11.97 5.59 -4.85
C LEU A 23 -13.03 4.54 -5.15
N ARG A 24 -14.00 4.32 -4.24
CA ARG A 24 -15.14 3.40 -4.46
C ARG A 24 -15.93 3.79 -5.72
N ALA A 25 -16.25 5.08 -5.87
CA ALA A 25 -17.00 5.58 -7.03
C ALA A 25 -16.24 5.54 -8.37
N SER A 26 -14.92 5.35 -8.36
CA SER A 26 -14.04 5.50 -9.53
C SER A 26 -13.69 4.20 -10.25
N SER A 27 -14.12 3.04 -9.74
CA SER A 27 -13.67 1.68 -10.17
C SER A 27 -12.17 1.40 -9.98
N LEU A 28 -11.40 2.33 -9.44
CA LEU A 28 -9.94 2.19 -9.26
C LEU A 28 -9.57 1.08 -8.27
N LEU A 29 -10.43 0.75 -7.30
CA LEU A 29 -10.21 -0.37 -6.38
C LEU A 29 -10.08 -1.72 -7.12
N ALA A 30 -10.78 -1.89 -8.24
CA ALA A 30 -10.73 -3.13 -9.02
C ALA A 30 -9.53 -3.21 -9.99
N LEU A 31 -8.66 -2.20 -10.03
CA LEU A 31 -7.67 -2.02 -11.10
C LEU A 31 -6.69 -3.20 -11.21
N SER A 32 -5.99 -3.53 -10.12
CA SER A 32 -4.98 -4.60 -10.10
C SER A 32 -5.56 -6.00 -9.91
N VAL A 33 -6.87 -6.12 -9.67
CA VAL A 33 -7.49 -7.43 -9.42
C VAL A 33 -7.60 -8.18 -10.76
N PRO A 34 -7.15 -9.44 -10.86
CA PRO A 34 -7.28 -10.23 -12.08
C PRO A 34 -8.74 -10.37 -12.55
N ARG A 35 -8.94 -10.43 -13.87
CA ARG A 35 -10.27 -10.53 -14.48
C ARG A 35 -11.06 -11.77 -14.06
N GLU A 36 -10.37 -12.87 -13.77
CA GLU A 36 -10.99 -14.11 -13.25
C GLU A 36 -11.68 -13.91 -11.89
N TYR A 37 -11.28 -12.89 -11.13
CA TYR A 37 -11.94 -12.49 -9.88
C TYR A 37 -12.83 -11.25 -10.05
N GLY A 38 -13.20 -10.89 -11.29
CA GLY A 38 -14.09 -9.76 -11.59
C GLY A 38 -13.42 -8.39 -11.67
N GLY A 39 -12.09 -8.31 -11.53
CA GLY A 39 -11.35 -7.04 -11.63
C GLY A 39 -11.05 -6.59 -13.06
N ARG A 40 -10.33 -5.46 -13.19
CA ARG A 40 -9.93 -4.92 -14.51
C ARG A 40 -8.73 -5.67 -15.11
N GLY A 41 -7.89 -6.27 -14.25
CA GLY A 41 -6.68 -7.00 -14.63
C GLY A 41 -5.65 -6.11 -15.30
N ALA A 42 -5.50 -4.87 -14.83
CA ALA A 42 -4.47 -3.95 -15.31
C ALA A 42 -3.07 -4.46 -14.95
N GLY A 43 -2.08 -4.12 -15.79
CA GLY A 43 -0.67 -4.31 -15.48
C GLY A 43 -0.21 -3.40 -14.34
N TRP A 44 0.89 -3.76 -13.69
CA TRP A 44 1.54 -2.94 -12.68
C TRP A 44 2.10 -1.65 -13.25
N ASP A 45 2.42 -1.59 -14.54
CA ASP A 45 2.76 -0.33 -15.22
C ASP A 45 1.60 0.68 -15.15
N GLU A 46 0.37 0.26 -15.48
CA GLU A 46 -0.85 1.07 -15.40
C GLU A 46 -1.21 1.43 -13.95
N VAL A 47 -1.11 0.47 -13.02
CA VAL A 47 -1.36 0.71 -11.59
C VAL A 47 -0.38 1.74 -11.03
N LEU A 48 0.91 1.63 -11.37
CA LEU A 48 1.94 2.55 -10.89
C LEU A 48 1.84 3.93 -11.56
N GLN A 49 1.46 4.01 -12.84
CA GLN A 49 1.15 5.29 -13.48
C GLN A 49 -0.03 5.98 -12.79
N THR A 50 -1.12 5.25 -12.57
CA THR A 50 -2.29 5.78 -11.85
C THR A 50 -1.89 6.29 -10.46
N LEU A 51 -1.06 5.52 -9.73
CA LEU A 51 -0.55 5.95 -8.42
C LEU A 51 0.25 7.26 -8.50
N ARG A 52 1.12 7.43 -9.51
CA ARG A 52 1.87 8.68 -9.71
C ARG A 52 0.93 9.85 -9.96
N ASP A 53 -0.04 9.71 -10.87
CA ASP A 53 -1.03 10.74 -11.21
C ASP A 53 -1.86 11.15 -9.98
N LEU A 54 -2.23 10.19 -9.12
CA LEU A 54 -2.92 10.47 -7.87
C LEU A 54 -2.00 11.21 -6.88
N SER A 55 -0.73 10.80 -6.80
CA SER A 55 0.25 11.38 -5.89
C SER A 55 0.66 12.81 -6.27
N GLU A 56 0.61 13.15 -7.54
CA GLU A 56 0.78 14.53 -8.02
C GLU A 56 -0.33 15.47 -7.52
N ARG A 57 -1.51 14.92 -7.19
CA ARG A 57 -2.67 15.69 -6.74
C ARG A 57 -2.82 15.71 -5.23
N ASP A 58 -2.75 14.54 -4.59
CA ASP A 58 -2.95 14.39 -3.15
C ASP A 58 -2.28 13.11 -2.63
N GLY A 59 -1.33 13.28 -1.70
CA GLY A 59 -0.58 12.17 -1.10
C GLY A 59 -1.44 11.24 -0.23
N THR A 60 -2.53 11.72 0.35
CA THR A 60 -3.48 10.90 1.13
C THR A 60 -4.21 9.93 0.21
N LEU A 61 -4.73 10.44 -0.91
CA LEU A 61 -5.41 9.63 -1.94
C LEU A 61 -4.46 8.57 -2.51
N ALA A 62 -3.24 8.98 -2.88
CA ALA A 62 -2.22 8.08 -3.39
C ALA A 62 -1.86 6.97 -2.39
N ARG A 63 -1.73 7.31 -1.10
CA ARG A 63 -1.41 6.34 -0.05
C ARG A 63 -2.55 5.34 0.18
N LEU A 64 -3.82 5.76 0.16
CA LEU A 64 -4.97 4.86 0.23
C LEU A 64 -4.95 3.86 -0.94
N PHE A 65 -4.77 4.37 -2.16
CA PHE A 65 -4.70 3.55 -3.38
C PHE A 65 -3.53 2.54 -3.31
N ALA A 66 -2.34 3.00 -2.91
CA ALA A 66 -1.16 2.13 -2.78
C ALA A 66 -1.36 1.02 -1.75
N LEU A 67 -1.86 1.35 -0.55
CA LEU A 67 -2.09 0.35 0.50
C LEU A 67 -3.14 -0.69 0.09
N HIS A 68 -4.20 -0.24 -0.60
CA HIS A 68 -5.22 -1.12 -1.13
C HIS A 68 -4.65 -2.14 -2.12
N HIS A 69 -3.93 -1.69 -3.15
CA HIS A 69 -3.37 -2.59 -4.15
C HIS A 69 -2.24 -3.47 -3.60
N LEU A 70 -1.47 -3.00 -2.61
CA LEU A 70 -0.51 -3.84 -1.89
C LEU A 70 -1.21 -5.01 -1.16
N GLN A 71 -2.36 -4.75 -0.54
CA GLN A 71 -3.10 -5.77 0.21
C GLN A 71 -3.75 -6.81 -0.71
N LEU A 72 -4.36 -6.37 -1.82
CA LEU A 72 -4.87 -7.30 -2.84
C LEU A 72 -3.74 -8.17 -3.43
N ALA A 73 -2.58 -7.58 -3.72
CA ALA A 73 -1.41 -8.32 -4.16
C ALA A 73 -0.90 -9.29 -3.07
N SER A 74 -0.98 -8.92 -1.80
CA SER A 74 -0.60 -9.78 -0.68
C SER A 74 -1.49 -11.02 -0.59
N VAL A 75 -2.80 -10.88 -0.82
CA VAL A 75 -3.72 -12.04 -0.94
C VAL A 75 -3.30 -12.94 -2.11
N LEU A 76 -2.94 -12.37 -3.26
CA LEU A 76 -2.46 -13.15 -4.42
C LEU A 76 -1.13 -13.86 -4.17
N LEU A 77 -0.21 -13.23 -3.45
CA LEU A 77 1.15 -13.72 -3.23
C LEU A 77 1.22 -14.75 -2.10
N LEU A 78 0.45 -14.55 -1.04
CA LEU A 78 0.53 -15.32 0.21
C LEU A 78 -0.64 -16.29 0.38
N GLY A 79 -1.84 -15.92 -0.06
CA GLY A 79 -3.05 -16.68 0.19
C GLY A 79 -3.15 -17.99 -0.60
N SER A 80 -3.90 -18.94 -0.06
CA SER A 80 -4.27 -20.18 -0.74
C SER A 80 -5.16 -19.92 -1.96
N ALA A 81 -5.45 -20.95 -2.77
CA ALA A 81 -6.43 -20.84 -3.85
C ALA A 81 -7.82 -20.46 -3.32
N GLU A 82 -8.26 -21.14 -2.26
CA GLU A 82 -9.55 -20.92 -1.62
C GLU A 82 -9.67 -19.51 -1.02
N GLN A 83 -8.58 -18.98 -0.45
CA GLN A 83 -8.55 -17.61 0.06
C GLN A 83 -8.66 -16.59 -1.07
N ARG A 84 -7.98 -16.82 -2.21
CA ARG A 84 -8.06 -15.94 -3.39
C ARG A 84 -9.47 -15.93 -3.99
N GLU A 85 -10.04 -17.12 -4.21
CA GLU A 85 -11.40 -17.29 -4.75
C GLU A 85 -12.47 -16.70 -3.84
N ARG A 86 -12.25 -16.70 -2.53
CA ARG A 86 -13.18 -16.10 -1.56
C ARG A 86 -13.02 -14.58 -1.46
N LEU A 87 -11.79 -14.08 -1.33
CA LEU A 87 -11.54 -12.70 -0.95
C LEU A 87 -11.58 -11.74 -2.14
N LEU A 88 -10.99 -12.11 -3.27
CA LEU A 88 -10.80 -11.18 -4.39
C LEU A 88 -12.12 -10.82 -5.09
N PRO A 89 -13.02 -11.77 -5.42
CA PRO A 89 -14.32 -11.42 -6.03
C PRO A 89 -15.17 -10.54 -5.12
N LEU A 90 -15.25 -10.88 -3.82
CA LEU A 90 -16.01 -10.08 -2.85
C LEU A 90 -15.43 -8.68 -2.67
N SER A 91 -14.10 -8.53 -2.77
CA SER A 91 -13.45 -7.21 -2.70
C SER A 91 -13.90 -6.29 -3.84
N VAL A 92 -14.07 -6.86 -5.04
CA VAL A 92 -14.56 -6.10 -6.20
C VAL A 92 -16.07 -5.84 -6.07
N GLU A 93 -16.86 -6.88 -5.79
CA GLU A 93 -18.32 -6.79 -5.72
C GLU A 93 -18.80 -5.79 -4.66
N ARG A 94 -18.12 -5.74 -3.52
CA ARG A 94 -18.48 -4.89 -2.38
C ARG A 94 -17.66 -3.59 -2.30
N GLU A 95 -16.81 -3.34 -3.29
CA GLU A 95 -15.94 -2.16 -3.34
C GLU A 95 -15.15 -1.96 -2.03
N TRP A 96 -14.63 -3.06 -1.47
CA TRP A 96 -13.91 -3.02 -0.20
C TRP A 96 -12.62 -2.23 -0.34
N LEU A 97 -12.44 -1.22 0.52
CA LEU A 97 -11.15 -0.60 0.73
C LEU A 97 -10.32 -1.47 1.69
N TRP A 98 -9.09 -1.77 1.27
CA TRP A 98 -8.16 -2.59 2.04
C TRP A 98 -7.08 -1.73 2.68
N GLY A 99 -6.91 -1.90 3.99
CA GLY A 99 -5.88 -1.25 4.79
C GLY A 99 -4.78 -2.20 5.24
N GLU A 100 -3.79 -1.64 5.91
CA GLU A 100 -2.72 -2.39 6.58
C GLU A 100 -2.64 -1.93 8.03
N ALA A 101 -2.45 -2.88 8.93
CA ALA A 101 -2.11 -2.61 10.32
C ALA A 101 -0.63 -2.98 10.53
N VAL A 102 0.20 -1.96 10.69
CA VAL A 102 1.66 -2.10 10.87
C VAL A 102 2.01 -1.78 12.32
N ASP A 103 2.90 -2.58 12.91
CA ASP A 103 3.42 -2.33 14.25
C ASP A 103 4.33 -1.09 14.27
N HIS A 104 3.94 -0.07 15.04
CA HIS A 104 4.74 1.12 15.25
C HIS A 104 5.76 0.84 16.37
N GLN A 105 7.01 0.59 15.97
CA GLN A 105 8.23 0.70 16.78
C GLN A 105 8.07 0.35 18.27
N GLU A 106 7.95 -0.96 18.57
CA GLU A 106 8.09 -1.61 19.90
C GLU A 106 6.81 -2.18 20.53
N SER A 107 5.63 -2.04 19.92
CA SER A 107 4.39 -2.63 20.42
C SER A 107 4.05 -3.97 19.74
N ARG A 108 4.89 -4.99 19.96
CA ARG A 108 4.73 -6.30 19.30
C ARG A 108 3.32 -6.86 19.49
N LEU A 109 2.53 -6.86 18.42
CA LEU A 109 1.30 -7.63 18.39
C LEU A 109 1.67 -9.09 18.51
N LEU A 110 1.24 -9.72 19.59
CA LEU A 110 1.58 -11.12 19.85
C LEU A 110 0.45 -12.00 19.37
N ALA A 111 0.81 -12.99 18.56
CA ALA A 111 -0.06 -14.10 18.23
C ALA A 111 0.17 -15.25 19.21
N ARG A 112 -0.91 -15.77 19.79
CA ARG A 112 -0.91 -16.99 20.61
C ARG A 112 -1.83 -18.03 19.99
N GLU A 113 -1.39 -19.27 19.95
CA GLU A 113 -2.22 -20.37 19.46
C GLU A 113 -3.53 -20.46 20.25
N HIS A 114 -4.61 -20.72 19.53
CA HIS A 114 -5.91 -20.90 20.14
C HIS A 114 -6.35 -22.36 20.10
N ARG A 115 -7.00 -22.82 21.16
CA ARG A 115 -7.45 -24.22 21.35
C ARG A 115 -8.33 -24.80 20.23
N ARG A 116 -8.98 -23.96 19.42
CA ARG A 116 -9.81 -24.35 18.27
C ARG A 116 -9.09 -24.13 16.91
N GLY A 117 -7.76 -24.17 16.90
CA GLY A 117 -6.93 -23.80 15.74
C GLY A 117 -6.79 -22.28 15.57
N GLY A 118 -5.93 -21.82 14.66
CA GLY A 118 -5.67 -20.38 14.45
C GLY A 118 -5.05 -19.68 15.67
N PHE A 119 -5.24 -18.36 15.77
CA PHE A 119 -4.55 -17.53 16.77
C PHE A 119 -5.50 -16.58 17.51
N LEU A 120 -5.04 -16.07 18.65
CA LEU A 120 -5.54 -14.87 19.32
C LEU A 120 -4.45 -13.80 19.24
N LEU A 121 -4.81 -12.60 18.80
CA LEU A 121 -3.92 -11.45 18.79
C LEU A 121 -4.16 -10.59 20.02
N GLN A 122 -3.09 -10.21 20.70
CA GLN A 122 -3.19 -9.38 21.89
C GLN A 122 -2.08 -8.33 21.92
N GLY A 123 -2.47 -7.12 22.29
CA GLY A 123 -1.57 -6.00 22.54
C GLY A 123 -1.44 -5.07 21.33
N GLY A 124 -0.60 -4.06 21.50
CA GLY A 124 -0.16 -3.20 20.41
C GLY A 124 -1.04 -1.98 20.13
N ARG A 125 -0.35 -0.91 19.72
CA ARG A 125 -0.88 0.27 19.04
C ARG A 125 -0.35 0.21 17.62
N HIS A 126 -1.22 -0.09 16.67
CA HIS A 126 -0.82 -0.24 15.28
C HIS A 126 -1.18 1.01 14.50
N ASP A 127 -0.28 1.43 13.63
CA ASP A 127 -0.62 2.40 12.61
C ASP A 127 -1.53 1.72 11.60
N CYS A 128 -2.70 2.31 11.40
CA CYS A 128 -3.63 1.90 10.36
C CYS A 128 -4.09 3.16 9.63
N PHE A 129 -3.42 3.48 8.53
CA PHE A 129 -3.75 4.68 7.75
C PHE A 129 -5.16 4.57 7.17
N GLY A 130 -6.02 5.56 7.49
CA GLY A 130 -7.44 5.51 7.13
C GLY A 130 -8.22 4.43 7.91
N ALA A 131 -7.88 4.20 9.19
CA ALA A 131 -8.48 3.16 10.03
C ALA A 131 -10.02 3.15 9.99
N GLU A 132 -10.66 4.33 9.97
CA GLU A 132 -12.12 4.44 9.95
C GLU A 132 -12.71 4.19 8.56
N ALA A 133 -11.91 4.36 7.50
CA ALA A 133 -12.35 4.28 6.12
C ALA A 133 -12.19 2.88 5.49
N VAL A 134 -11.41 1.98 6.11
CA VAL A 134 -11.11 0.64 5.58
C VAL A 134 -12.16 -0.39 5.99
N ASP A 135 -12.47 -1.29 5.05
CA ASP A 135 -13.45 -2.38 5.24
C ASP A 135 -12.76 -3.69 5.64
N TRP A 136 -11.56 -3.91 5.10
CA TRP A 136 -10.71 -5.07 5.34
C TRP A 136 -9.29 -4.62 5.63
N LEU A 137 -8.56 -5.41 6.41
CA LEU A 137 -7.15 -5.14 6.65
C LEU A 137 -6.30 -6.40 6.59
N LEU A 138 -5.04 -6.21 6.22
CA LEU A 138 -3.98 -7.17 6.56
C LEU A 138 -3.34 -6.74 7.88
N ILE A 139 -3.25 -7.69 8.80
CA ILE A 139 -2.57 -7.52 10.08
C ILE A 139 -1.36 -8.45 10.17
N SER A 140 -0.27 -7.92 10.70
CA SER A 140 0.95 -8.68 10.96
C SER A 140 1.18 -8.81 12.45
N ALA A 141 1.49 -10.02 12.91
CA ALA A 141 1.78 -10.30 14.32
C ALA A 141 3.00 -11.22 14.46
N ARG A 142 3.68 -11.13 15.60
CA ARG A 142 4.78 -12.04 15.94
C ARG A 142 4.25 -13.21 16.76
N HIS A 143 4.52 -14.42 16.32
CA HIS A 143 4.19 -15.63 17.08
C HIS A 143 5.28 -15.92 18.11
N ALA A 144 5.02 -15.57 19.38
CA ALA A 144 6.01 -15.57 20.45
C ALA A 144 6.83 -16.87 20.61
N PRO A 145 6.25 -18.09 20.51
CA PRO A 145 7.03 -19.33 20.61
C PRO A 145 8.07 -19.53 19.50
N SER A 146 7.75 -19.09 18.28
CA SER A 146 8.59 -19.31 17.09
C SER A 146 9.37 -18.08 16.65
N GLU A 147 9.06 -16.92 17.20
CA GLU A 147 9.49 -15.60 16.73
C GLU A 147 9.16 -15.31 15.23
N GLY A 148 8.35 -16.17 14.61
CA GLY A 148 7.92 -16.07 13.22
C GLY A 148 6.86 -15.00 13.00
N LEU A 149 6.83 -14.46 11.77
CA LEU A 149 5.80 -13.53 11.32
C LEU A 149 4.54 -14.31 10.93
N LEU A 150 3.40 -13.88 11.46
CA LEU A 150 2.06 -14.25 11.05
C LEU A 150 1.47 -13.09 10.25
N ILE A 151 0.87 -13.36 9.09
CA ILE A 151 0.08 -12.38 8.33
C ILE A 151 -1.33 -12.93 8.14
N ALA A 152 -2.34 -12.12 8.51
CA ALA A 152 -3.74 -12.49 8.38
C ALA A 152 -4.55 -11.38 7.70
N ALA A 153 -5.60 -11.77 6.99
CA ALA A 153 -6.60 -10.89 6.39
C ALA A 153 -7.94 -11.06 7.11
N LEU A 154 -8.53 -9.96 7.56
CA LEU A 154 -9.76 -9.95 8.35
C LEU A 154 -10.56 -8.67 8.09
N PRO A 155 -11.89 -8.72 8.30
CA PRO A 155 -12.71 -7.51 8.20
C PRO A 155 -12.35 -6.55 9.35
N ALA A 156 -12.48 -5.26 9.06
CA ALA A 156 -12.07 -4.19 9.98
C ALA A 156 -13.03 -3.99 11.16
N ASP A 157 -14.21 -4.61 11.12
CA ASP A 157 -15.19 -4.66 12.20
C ASP A 157 -15.07 -5.93 13.08
N ARG A 158 -14.00 -6.71 12.92
CA ARG A 158 -13.77 -7.92 13.72
C ARG A 158 -13.77 -7.56 15.21
N SER A 159 -14.54 -8.32 15.99
CA SER A 159 -14.57 -8.18 17.45
C SER A 159 -13.15 -8.22 18.05
N GLY A 160 -12.87 -7.26 18.92
CA GLY A 160 -11.55 -7.05 19.52
C GLY A 160 -10.68 -6.02 18.79
N LEU A 161 -11.13 -5.46 17.67
CA LEU A 161 -10.46 -4.35 17.00
C LEU A 161 -11.13 -3.02 17.35
N ASP A 162 -10.37 -2.13 17.98
CA ASP A 162 -10.78 -0.75 18.20
C ASP A 162 -9.99 0.18 17.26
N ARG A 163 -10.71 1.02 16.52
CA ARG A 163 -10.16 1.89 15.46
C ARG A 163 -10.36 3.35 15.84
N PHE A 164 -9.31 4.15 15.70
CA PHE A 164 -9.33 5.55 16.09
C PHE A 164 -8.52 6.38 15.10
N GLU A 165 -9.06 7.48 14.59
CA GLU A 165 -8.32 8.36 13.66
C GLU A 165 -8.19 9.80 14.18
N PRO A 166 -7.49 10.03 15.32
CA PRO A 166 -7.27 11.37 15.84
C PRO A 166 -6.43 12.20 14.85
N SER A 167 -7.00 13.30 14.35
CA SER A 167 -6.31 14.28 13.49
C SER A 167 -5.66 13.67 12.23
N GLY A 168 -6.23 12.61 11.67
CA GLY A 168 -5.74 11.93 10.45
C GLY A 168 -4.63 10.90 10.68
N GLY A 169 -4.22 10.66 11.93
CA GLY A 169 -3.31 9.57 12.30
C GLY A 169 -4.10 8.35 12.74
N GLY A 170 -4.42 7.45 11.81
CA GLY A 170 -5.21 6.26 12.12
C GLY A 170 -4.45 5.23 12.96
N LEU A 171 -5.08 4.78 14.03
CA LEU A 171 -4.59 3.83 15.01
C LEU A 171 -5.57 2.65 15.15
N LEU A 172 -5.01 1.48 15.41
CA LEU A 172 -5.74 0.24 15.67
C LEU A 172 -5.22 -0.37 16.98
N HIS A 173 -6.13 -0.65 17.92
CA HIS A 173 -5.85 -1.43 19.13
C HIS A 173 -6.44 -2.83 19.00
N CYS A 174 -5.66 -3.84 19.40
CA CYS A 174 -6.07 -5.24 19.35
C CYS A 174 -6.26 -5.81 20.76
N HIS A 175 -7.50 -6.17 21.07
CA HIS A 175 -7.95 -6.75 22.33
C HIS A 175 -8.49 -8.16 22.09
N GLU A 176 -7.61 -9.16 22.20
CA GLU A 176 -7.94 -10.59 22.03
C GLU A 176 -8.65 -10.92 20.70
N VAL A 177 -8.15 -10.34 19.61
CA VAL A 177 -8.73 -10.52 18.27
C VAL A 177 -8.58 -11.97 17.85
N ARG A 178 -9.69 -12.61 17.53
CA ARG A 178 -9.73 -14.00 17.10
C ARG A 178 -9.41 -14.13 15.61
N LEU A 179 -8.32 -14.81 15.28
CA LEU A 179 -7.98 -15.25 13.93
C LEU A 179 -8.36 -16.71 13.71
N HIS A 180 -9.24 -16.95 12.74
CA HIS A 180 -9.57 -18.29 12.28
C HIS A 180 -8.50 -18.81 11.31
N PRO A 181 -8.39 -20.14 11.12
CA PRO A 181 -7.48 -20.71 10.13
C PRO A 181 -7.63 -20.08 8.73
N GLU A 182 -8.85 -19.80 8.29
CA GLU A 182 -9.12 -19.19 6.98
C GLU A 182 -8.68 -17.71 6.86
N ASP A 183 -8.42 -17.03 7.98
CA ASP A 183 -7.93 -15.65 7.99
C ASP A 183 -6.41 -15.59 7.73
N ILE A 184 -5.69 -16.69 7.91
CA ILE A 184 -4.22 -16.73 7.94
C ILE A 184 -3.66 -16.89 6.52
N LEU A 185 -3.02 -15.85 5.99
CA LEU A 185 -2.36 -15.89 4.68
C LEU A 185 -0.96 -16.47 4.79
N LEU A 186 -0.22 -16.10 5.83
CA LEU A 186 1.12 -16.60 6.11
C LEU A 186 1.18 -17.09 7.55
N PRO A 187 1.24 -18.41 7.81
CA PRO A 187 1.39 -18.92 9.16
C PRO A 187 2.83 -18.71 9.67
N PRO A 188 3.03 -18.60 10.99
CA PRO A 188 4.34 -18.39 11.56
C PRO A 188 5.25 -19.62 11.41
N GLY A 189 6.56 -19.38 11.38
CA GLY A 189 7.58 -20.43 11.38
C GLY A 189 7.89 -21.07 10.02
N LEU A 190 7.17 -20.68 8.96
CA LEU A 190 7.54 -21.09 7.59
C LEU A 190 8.68 -20.21 7.04
N PRO A 191 9.62 -20.79 6.28
CA PRO A 191 10.64 -20.01 5.61
C PRO A 191 10.03 -19.13 4.51
N TRP A 192 10.62 -17.95 4.30
CA TRP A 192 10.21 -17.06 3.22
C TRP A 192 10.45 -17.70 1.86
N THR A 193 9.39 -17.83 1.08
CA THR A 193 9.49 -18.23 -0.33
C THR A 193 9.88 -17.02 -1.19
N PRO A 194 10.52 -17.23 -2.36
CA PRO A 194 10.79 -16.14 -3.30
C PRO A 194 9.51 -15.36 -3.66
N ARG A 195 8.39 -16.07 -3.80
CA ARG A 195 7.08 -15.47 -4.08
C ARG A 195 6.61 -14.57 -2.93
N ALA A 196 6.75 -14.99 -1.68
CA ALA A 196 6.35 -14.19 -0.52
C ALA A 196 7.23 -12.92 -0.37
N GLN A 197 8.50 -12.99 -0.76
CA GLN A 197 9.41 -11.83 -0.76
C GLN A 197 9.00 -10.72 -1.72
N LEU A 198 8.25 -11.03 -2.79
CA LEU A 198 7.74 -10.05 -3.73
C LEU A 198 6.88 -8.97 -3.06
N ARG A 199 6.20 -9.29 -1.96
CA ARG A 199 5.41 -8.30 -1.21
C ARG A 199 6.26 -7.10 -0.77
N GLY A 200 7.48 -7.36 -0.28
CA GLY A 200 8.40 -6.32 0.14
C GLY A 200 8.85 -5.45 -1.04
N SER A 201 9.21 -6.07 -2.16
CA SER A 201 9.54 -5.36 -3.40
C SER A 201 8.38 -4.52 -3.91
N LEU A 202 7.15 -5.03 -3.89
CA LEU A 202 5.98 -4.26 -4.32
C LEU A 202 5.74 -3.04 -3.42
N SER A 203 5.81 -3.24 -2.10
CA SER A 203 5.64 -2.14 -1.14
C SER A 203 6.67 -1.02 -1.41
N ALA A 204 7.95 -1.38 -1.57
CA ALA A 204 8.99 -0.41 -1.89
C ALA A 204 8.78 0.27 -3.26
N LEU A 205 8.28 -0.45 -4.26
CA LEU A 205 8.00 0.09 -5.59
C LEU A 205 6.80 1.06 -5.57
N LEU A 206 5.74 0.76 -4.82
CA LEU A 206 4.61 1.67 -4.62
C LEU A 206 5.08 2.96 -3.92
N GLN A 207 5.89 2.84 -2.87
CA GLN A 207 6.45 4.01 -2.18
C GLN A 207 7.37 4.84 -3.07
N ALA A 208 8.17 4.21 -3.92
CA ALA A 208 8.98 4.90 -4.92
C ALA A 208 8.10 5.72 -5.88
N ASN A 209 6.95 5.18 -6.28
CA ASN A 209 6.04 5.86 -7.19
C ASN A 209 5.26 7.02 -6.55
N ILE A 210 4.91 6.92 -5.27
CA ILE A 210 4.44 8.09 -4.50
C ILE A 210 5.52 9.17 -4.50
N ALA A 211 6.77 8.82 -4.18
CA ALA A 211 7.86 9.80 -4.18
C ALA A 211 8.10 10.43 -5.57
N LEU A 212 7.98 9.66 -6.66
CA LEU A 212 8.06 10.20 -8.01
C LEU A 212 6.93 11.19 -8.30
N GLY A 213 5.67 10.86 -7.97
CA GLY A 213 4.55 11.79 -8.18
C GLY A 213 4.69 13.09 -7.38
N LEU A 214 5.16 13.02 -6.12
CA LEU A 214 5.50 14.22 -5.34
C LEU A 214 6.65 15.02 -5.98
N ALA A 215 7.65 14.36 -6.55
CA ALA A 215 8.74 15.02 -7.25
C ALA A 215 8.28 15.68 -8.55
N VAL A 216 7.31 15.09 -9.26
CA VAL A 216 6.67 15.71 -10.44
C VAL A 216 5.90 16.95 -10.02
N GLN A 217 5.05 16.87 -8.98
CA GLN A 217 4.35 18.04 -8.44
C GLN A 217 5.32 19.17 -8.09
N ALA A 218 6.40 18.86 -7.38
CA ALA A 218 7.42 19.83 -7.04
C ALA A 218 8.11 20.43 -8.29
N PHE A 219 8.34 19.62 -9.32
CA PHE A 219 8.93 20.07 -10.59
C PHE A 219 8.00 21.02 -11.35
N GLU A 220 6.70 20.72 -11.43
CA GLU A 220 5.70 21.57 -12.11
C GLU A 220 5.54 22.93 -11.43
N ASN A 221 5.74 22.98 -10.12
CA ASN A 221 5.73 24.22 -9.37
C ASN A 221 6.94 25.11 -9.69
N LEU A 222 8.03 24.60 -10.27
CA LEU A 222 9.25 25.38 -10.51
C LEU A 222 9.20 26.21 -11.80
N PRO A 223 9.83 27.40 -11.82
CA PRO A 223 10.00 28.16 -13.06
C PRO A 223 10.91 27.43 -14.05
N ALA A 224 10.63 27.56 -15.35
CA ALA A 224 11.29 26.81 -16.44
C ALA A 224 12.84 26.84 -16.43
N ARG A 225 13.46 27.92 -15.94
CA ARG A 225 14.93 28.02 -15.81
C ARG A 225 15.51 27.20 -14.64
N ALA A 226 14.75 27.00 -13.56
CA ALA A 226 15.15 26.20 -12.41
C ALA A 226 14.96 24.69 -12.65
N ALA A 227 14.02 24.34 -13.53
CA ALA A 227 13.71 22.97 -13.94
C ALA A 227 14.81 22.29 -14.80
N ALA A 228 15.70 23.06 -15.44
CA ALA A 228 16.52 22.61 -16.58
C ALA A 228 17.74 21.69 -16.30
N GLY A 229 17.84 21.04 -15.14
CA GLY A 229 19.09 20.35 -14.77
C GLY A 229 18.95 19.00 -14.09
N GLY A 230 18.99 19.01 -12.75
CA GLY A 230 19.10 17.80 -11.93
C GLY A 230 17.79 17.04 -11.77
N LEU A 231 16.73 17.75 -11.38
CA LEU A 231 15.43 17.14 -11.08
C LEU A 231 14.80 16.47 -12.30
N GLN A 232 14.84 17.13 -13.48
CA GLN A 232 14.36 16.55 -14.72
C GLN A 232 15.07 15.23 -15.09
N ARG A 233 16.39 15.15 -14.89
CA ARG A 233 17.16 13.91 -15.13
C ARG A 233 16.81 12.81 -14.14
N LEU A 234 16.64 13.16 -12.86
CA LEU A 234 16.23 12.21 -11.82
C LEU A 234 14.82 11.67 -12.08
N LEU A 235 13.88 12.53 -12.47
CA LEU A 235 12.52 12.13 -12.86
C LEU A 235 12.54 11.19 -14.08
N ALA A 236 13.26 11.56 -15.14
CA ALA A 236 13.36 10.73 -16.34
C ALA A 236 13.99 9.35 -16.05
N LEU A 237 15.03 9.31 -15.20
CA LEU A 237 15.64 8.05 -14.77
C LEU A 237 14.69 7.23 -13.88
N GLY A 238 14.04 7.87 -12.91
CA GLY A 238 13.13 7.23 -11.98
C GLY A 238 11.91 6.60 -12.66
N LEU A 239 11.33 7.29 -13.65
CA LEU A 239 10.23 6.77 -14.46
C LEU A 239 10.64 5.52 -15.24
N ARG A 240 11.80 5.54 -15.92
CA ARG A 240 12.31 4.36 -16.64
C ARG A 240 12.60 3.18 -15.71
N LEU A 241 13.20 3.43 -14.55
CA LEU A 241 13.45 2.38 -13.56
C LEU A 241 12.15 1.81 -12.98
N SER A 242 11.13 2.67 -12.80
CA SER A 242 9.80 2.22 -12.37
C SER A 242 9.13 1.33 -13.42
N GLU A 243 9.21 1.70 -14.71
CA GLU A 243 8.67 0.88 -15.81
C GLU A 243 9.37 -0.49 -15.86
N GLN A 244 10.70 -0.51 -15.79
CA GLN A 244 11.48 -1.75 -15.74
C GLN A 244 11.14 -2.60 -14.52
N SER A 245 10.97 -1.98 -13.36
CA SER A 245 10.56 -2.65 -12.12
C SER A 245 9.15 -3.25 -12.23
N ALA A 246 8.22 -2.56 -12.88
CA ALA A 246 6.86 -3.05 -13.11
C ALA A 246 6.86 -4.33 -13.95
N VAL A 247 7.55 -4.30 -15.10
CA VAL A 247 7.69 -5.47 -15.99
C VAL A 247 8.38 -6.64 -15.27
N ALA A 248 9.44 -6.37 -14.51
CA ALA A 248 10.15 -7.38 -13.75
C ALA A 248 9.27 -7.98 -12.64
N PHE A 249 8.46 -7.16 -11.96
CA PHE A 249 7.50 -7.60 -10.95
C PHE A 249 6.42 -8.49 -11.55
N GLU A 250 5.80 -8.09 -12.66
CA GLU A 250 4.79 -8.90 -13.36
C GLU A 250 5.35 -10.27 -13.78
N SER A 251 6.54 -10.29 -14.38
CA SER A 251 7.22 -11.52 -14.77
C SER A 251 7.51 -12.43 -13.57
N ALA A 252 7.87 -11.85 -12.43
CA ALA A 252 8.11 -12.59 -11.21
C ALA A 252 6.80 -13.11 -10.58
N GLN A 253 5.73 -12.31 -10.60
CA GLN A 253 4.40 -12.70 -10.10
C GLN A 253 3.81 -13.85 -10.93
N ALA A 254 3.93 -13.77 -12.26
CA ALA A 254 3.47 -14.77 -13.21
C ALA A 254 4.24 -16.10 -13.10
N ALA A 255 5.51 -16.07 -12.68
CA ALA A 255 6.31 -17.28 -12.47
C ALA A 255 5.78 -18.18 -11.33
N GLY A 256 4.86 -17.68 -10.48
CA GLY A 256 4.19 -18.52 -9.51
C GLY A 256 5.15 -19.12 -8.48
N ASN A 257 4.97 -20.41 -8.23
CA ASN A 257 5.86 -21.21 -7.38
C ASN A 257 7.20 -21.56 -8.06
N GLY A 258 7.34 -21.30 -9.37
CA GLY A 258 8.58 -21.50 -10.13
C GLY A 258 9.57 -20.33 -10.01
N LEU A 259 9.24 -19.29 -9.25
CA LEU A 259 10.14 -18.15 -9.03
C LEU A 259 11.36 -18.57 -8.20
N SER A 260 12.57 -18.29 -8.70
CA SER A 260 13.81 -18.54 -7.97
C SER A 260 14.17 -17.40 -7.00
N PHE A 261 14.94 -17.71 -5.96
CA PHE A 261 15.52 -16.70 -5.06
C PHE A 261 16.37 -15.68 -5.81
N SER A 262 17.15 -16.10 -6.81
CA SER A 262 17.98 -15.19 -7.62
C SER A 262 17.14 -14.16 -8.38
N ARG A 263 16.02 -14.58 -8.99
CA ARG A 263 15.10 -13.68 -9.68
C ARG A 263 14.39 -12.73 -8.73
N SER A 264 13.94 -13.24 -7.57
CA SER A 264 13.35 -12.40 -6.53
C SER A 264 14.34 -11.36 -5.99
N ALA A 265 15.59 -11.74 -5.76
CA ALA A 265 16.64 -10.84 -5.31
C ALA A 265 17.00 -9.78 -6.37
N ALA A 266 17.11 -10.17 -7.64
CA ALA A 266 17.37 -9.24 -8.74
C ALA A 266 16.29 -8.16 -8.86
N LEU A 267 15.01 -8.55 -8.73
CA LEU A 267 13.91 -7.60 -8.66
C LEU A 267 14.02 -6.68 -7.44
N ALA A 268 14.34 -7.22 -6.27
CA ALA A 268 14.52 -6.40 -5.06
C ALA A 268 15.64 -5.35 -5.22
N THR A 269 16.75 -5.70 -5.89
CA THR A 269 17.83 -4.75 -6.22
C THR A 269 17.33 -3.65 -7.16
N LEU A 270 16.65 -4.01 -8.25
CA LEU A 270 16.12 -3.03 -9.20
C LEU A 270 15.11 -2.07 -8.56
N VAL A 271 14.24 -2.60 -7.68
CA VAL A 271 13.30 -1.78 -6.92
C VAL A 271 14.04 -0.87 -5.93
N ALA A 272 15.10 -1.34 -5.27
CA ALA A 272 15.90 -0.52 -4.37
C ALA A 272 16.57 0.65 -5.11
N GLU A 273 17.07 0.42 -6.32
CA GLU A 273 17.61 1.48 -7.20
C GLU A 273 16.53 2.50 -7.59
N THR A 274 15.35 2.01 -8.00
CA THR A 274 14.18 2.84 -8.31
C THR A 274 13.81 3.73 -7.11
N ALA A 275 13.71 3.13 -5.92
CA ALA A 275 13.39 3.83 -4.69
C ALA A 275 14.45 4.88 -4.33
N ALA A 276 15.74 4.56 -4.48
CA ALA A 276 16.82 5.51 -4.22
C ALA A 276 16.75 6.74 -5.15
N VAL A 277 16.52 6.53 -6.45
CA VAL A 277 16.36 7.63 -7.42
C VAL A 277 15.11 8.46 -7.12
N ALA A 278 13.98 7.82 -6.81
CA ALA A 278 12.73 8.50 -6.48
C ALA A 278 12.86 9.36 -5.21
N GLN A 279 13.47 8.81 -4.16
CA GLN A 279 13.73 9.54 -2.92
C GLN A 279 14.68 10.72 -3.14
N HIS A 280 15.68 10.56 -4.00
CA HIS A 280 16.56 11.67 -4.36
C HIS A 280 15.80 12.76 -5.13
N ALA A 281 14.94 12.38 -6.08
CA ALA A 281 14.12 13.32 -6.86
C ALA A 281 13.23 14.16 -5.94
N VAL A 282 12.48 13.54 -5.02
CA VAL A 282 11.58 14.29 -4.12
C VAL A 282 12.36 15.19 -3.16
N GLN A 283 13.50 14.75 -2.62
CA GLN A 283 14.35 15.59 -1.77
C GLN A 283 14.89 16.81 -2.51
N VAL A 284 15.30 16.66 -3.77
CA VAL A 284 15.76 17.78 -4.61
C VAL A 284 14.60 18.74 -4.88
N GLY A 285 13.42 18.23 -5.25
CA GLY A 285 12.21 19.03 -5.49
C GLY A 285 11.83 19.87 -4.27
N LEU A 286 11.65 19.23 -3.10
CA LEU A 286 11.28 19.91 -1.85
C LEU A 286 12.30 20.95 -1.42
N ARG A 287 13.61 20.69 -1.60
CA ARG A 287 14.66 21.68 -1.29
C ARG A 287 14.55 22.92 -2.19
N GLN A 288 14.23 22.73 -3.47
CA GLN A 288 14.09 23.82 -4.43
C GLN A 288 12.85 24.67 -4.13
N GLU A 289 11.71 24.05 -3.81
CA GLU A 289 10.50 24.74 -3.36
C GLU A 289 10.74 25.52 -2.07
N GLY A 290 11.32 24.90 -1.04
CA GLY A 290 11.60 25.56 0.23
C GLY A 290 12.62 26.71 0.11
N THR A 291 13.54 26.64 -0.84
CA THR A 291 14.45 27.76 -1.15
C THR A 291 13.69 28.90 -1.81
N ARG A 292 12.79 28.61 -2.76
CA ARG A 292 11.95 29.61 -3.40
C ARG A 292 11.01 30.32 -2.40
N ALA A 293 10.34 29.57 -1.53
CA ALA A 293 9.45 30.13 -0.52
C ALA A 293 10.18 31.13 0.39
N ARG A 294 11.42 30.82 0.79
CA ARG A 294 12.28 31.73 1.58
C ARG A 294 12.70 32.98 0.81
N VAL A 295 13.04 32.85 -0.47
CA VAL A 295 13.40 34.02 -1.32
C VAL A 295 12.20 34.95 -1.49
N LEU A 296 10.99 34.41 -1.70
CA LEU A 296 9.77 35.21 -1.82
C LEU A 296 9.41 35.90 -0.50
N ALA A 297 9.50 35.20 0.63
CA ALA A 297 9.22 35.77 1.95
C ALA A 297 10.24 36.84 2.39
N GLY A 298 11.48 36.80 1.89
CA GLY A 298 12.48 37.84 2.13
C GLY A 298 12.37 39.05 1.20
N ALA A 299 11.54 38.96 0.16
CA ALA A 299 11.28 40.05 -0.80
C ALA A 299 10.00 40.85 -0.50
N THR A 300 9.23 40.43 0.52
CA THR A 300 8.03 41.09 1.06
C THR A 300 8.34 41.78 2.37
#